data_AF-A0A3D2Z1V7-F1
#
_entry.id   AF-A0A3D2Z1V7-F1
#
_cell.length_a   1.000
_cell.length_b   1.000
_cell.length_c   1.000
_cell.angle_alpha   90.00
_cell.angle_beta   90.00
_cell.angle_gamma   90.00
#
_symmetry.space_group_name_H-M   'P 1'
#
loop_
_entity.id
_entity.type
_entity.pdbx_description
1 polymer ?
#
loop_
_entity_poly.entity_id
_entity_poly.type
_entity_poly.pdbx_seq_one_letter_code
_entity_poly.pdbx_strand_id
1 'polypeptide(L)' 'EDAVTAGPRFDLVEAVAEAVATAIGKAFERVDSVRVWVRKPNPPVAGNFDGLEIEIERIFDRG' A
#
# COMPACT_ATOMS: atom_id res chain seq x y z
N GLU A 1 -7.53 -11.55 -13.17
CA GLU A 1 -6.42 -10.98 -12.38
C GLU A 1 -6.98 -9.73 -11.71
N ASP A 2 -7.11 -9.74 -10.39
CA ASP A 2 -7.73 -8.64 -9.64
C ASP A 2 -6.61 -7.76 -9.08
N ALA A 3 -6.60 -6.47 -9.43
CA ALA A 3 -5.68 -5.53 -8.81
C ALA A 3 -6.01 -5.42 -7.31
N VAL A 4 -5.00 -5.33 -6.43
CA VAL A 4 -5.21 -5.21 -4.97
C VAL A 4 -6.21 -4.07 -4.64
N THR A 5 -6.23 -3.01 -5.44
CA THR A 5 -7.11 -1.84 -5.29
C THR A 5 -8.51 -2.01 -5.89
N ALA A 6 -8.74 -3.02 -6.75
CA ALA A 6 -10.04 -3.35 -7.33
C ALA A 6 -10.82 -4.40 -6.51
N GLY A 7 -10.13 -5.06 -5.56
CA GLY A 7 -10.68 -6.07 -4.68
C GLY A 7 -11.44 -5.49 -3.46
N PRO A 8 -11.44 -6.20 -2.31
CA PRO A 8 -12.23 -5.80 -1.15
C PRO A 8 -11.85 -4.41 -0.62
N ARG A 9 -12.83 -3.69 -0.08
CA ARG A 9 -12.61 -2.39 0.55
C ARG A 9 -11.70 -2.54 1.78
N PHE A 10 -10.75 -1.63 1.89
CA PHE A 10 -9.90 -1.47 3.06
C PHE A 10 -10.35 -0.24 3.86
N ASP A 11 -10.41 -0.38 5.19
CA ASP A 11 -10.77 0.73 6.09
C ASP A 11 -9.62 1.72 6.31
N LEU A 12 -8.38 1.25 6.14
CA LEU A 12 -7.14 1.99 6.39
C LEU A 12 -6.27 2.03 5.13
N VAL A 13 -5.59 3.16 4.90
CA VAL A 13 -4.67 3.31 3.76
C VAL A 13 -3.41 2.46 3.93
N GLU A 14 -3.02 2.21 5.18
CA GLU A 14 -1.96 1.30 5.62
C GLU A 14 -2.22 -0.13 5.14
N ALA A 15 -3.48 -0.58 5.23
CA ALA A 15 -3.86 -1.92 4.81
C ALA A 15 -3.76 -2.09 3.29
N VAL A 16 -4.04 -1.03 2.51
CA VAL A 16 -3.81 -1.02 1.06
C VAL A 16 -2.33 -1.13 0.75
N ALA A 17 -1.50 -0.30 1.39
CA ALA A 17 -0.06 -0.29 1.16
C ALA A 17 0.58 -1.65 1.49
N GLU A 18 0.20 -2.24 2.63
CA GLU A 18 0.67 -3.54 3.09
C GLU A 18 0.21 -4.69 2.18
N ALA A 19 -1.03 -4.63 1.68
CA ALA A 19 -1.55 -5.62 0.74
C ALA A 19 -0.79 -5.58 -0.60
N VAL A 20 -0.47 -4.38 -1.11
CA VAL A 20 0.35 -4.20 -2.31
C VAL A 20 1.76 -4.73 -2.09
N ALA A 21 2.42 -4.35 -0.99
CA ALA A 21 3.76 -4.84 -0.66
C ALA A 21 3.80 -6.37 -0.54
N THR A 22 2.81 -6.96 0.12
CA THR A 22 2.67 -8.41 0.25
C THR A 22 2.46 -9.11 -1.09
N ALA A 23 1.61 -8.55 -1.97
CA ALA A 23 1.37 -9.11 -3.29
C ALA A 23 2.67 -9.12 -4.13
N ILE A 24 3.43 -8.02 -4.09
CA ILE A 24 4.73 -7.91 -4.77
C ILE A 24 5.72 -8.95 -4.20
N GLY A 25 5.87 -9.03 -2.88
CA GLY A 25 6.81 -9.96 -2.25
C GLY A 25 6.51 -11.43 -2.53
N LYS A 26 5.23 -11.79 -2.76
CA LYS A 26 4.79 -13.14 -3.16
C LYS A 26 4.99 -13.42 -4.65
N ALA A 27 4.76 -12.43 -5.50
CA ALA A 27 4.87 -12.59 -6.95
C ALA A 27 6.33 -12.55 -7.45
N PHE A 28 7.22 -11.86 -6.72
CA PHE A 28 8.59 -11.64 -7.13
C PHE A 28 9.57 -12.05 -6.01
N GLU A 29 10.01 -13.31 -6.03
CA GLU A 29 10.91 -13.86 -5.00
C GLU A 29 12.28 -13.18 -4.93
N ARG A 30 12.71 -12.54 -6.03
CA ARG A 30 13.99 -11.82 -6.13
C ARG A 30 13.93 -10.37 -5.62
N VAL A 31 12.77 -9.88 -5.21
CA VAL A 31 12.64 -8.53 -4.64
C VAL A 31 13.00 -8.61 -3.15
N ASP A 32 14.05 -7.86 -2.78
CA ASP A 32 14.57 -7.77 -1.41
C ASP A 32 13.82 -6.73 -0.57
N SER A 33 13.34 -5.65 -1.22
CA SER A 33 12.49 -4.65 -0.56
C SER A 33 11.56 -3.95 -1.55
N VAL A 34 10.50 -3.36 -1.01
CA VAL A 34 9.58 -2.51 -1.77
C VAL A 34 9.19 -1.29 -0.94
N ARG A 35 9.13 -0.14 -1.60
CA ARG A 35 8.57 1.09 -1.03
C ARG A 35 7.24 1.41 -1.69
N VAL A 36 6.19 1.54 -0.90
CA VAL A 36 4.82 1.73 -1.38
C VAL A 36 4.28 3.04 -0.86
N TRP A 37 3.81 3.88 -1.80
CA TRP A 37 3.10 5.12 -1.52
C TRP A 37 1.62 4.98 -1.82
N VAL A 38 0.78 5.40 -0.87
CA VAL A 38 -0.67 5.48 -1.07
C VAL A 38 -1.14 6.89 -0.78
N ARG A 39 -1.70 7.53 -1.81
CA ARG A 39 -2.34 8.85 -1.70
C ARG A 39 -3.85 8.73 -1.70
N LYS A 40 -4.49 9.35 -0.71
CA LYS A 40 -5.93 9.61 -0.65
C LYS A 40 -6.15 11.11 -0.85
N PRO A 41 -6.43 11.57 -2.09
CA PRO A 41 -6.55 13.01 -2.38
C PRO A 41 -7.75 13.67 -1.69
N ASN A 42 -8.83 12.93 -1.48
CA ASN A 42 -10.06 13.42 -0.82
C ASN A 42 -10.37 12.59 0.43
N PRO A 43 -9.60 12.73 1.53
CA PRO A 43 -9.85 11.99 2.76
C PRO A 43 -11.05 12.60 3.51
N PRO A 44 -11.88 11.77 4.19
CA PRO A 44 -13.05 12.22 4.95
C PRO A 44 -12.63 12.80 6.31
N VAL A 45 -11.66 13.70 6.31
CA VAL A 45 -11.12 14.35 7.51
C VAL A 45 -11.29 15.85 7.33
N ALA A 46 -11.94 16.49 8.29
CA ALA A 46 -12.19 17.92 8.24
C ALA A 46 -10.88 18.69 8.42
N GLY A 47 -10.44 19.38 7.37
CA GLY A 47 -9.27 20.25 7.36
C GLY A 47 -8.98 20.73 5.94
N ASN A 48 -8.11 21.73 5.82
CA ASN A 48 -7.70 22.24 4.51
C ASN A 48 -6.31 21.69 4.17
N PHE A 49 -6.26 20.64 3.34
CA PHE A 49 -5.05 19.98 2.90
C PHE A 49 -5.30 19.22 1.59
N ASP A 50 -4.25 19.05 0.78
CA ASP A 50 -4.34 18.52 -0.60
C ASP A 50 -4.45 16.97 -0.70
N GLY A 51 -4.59 16.32 0.46
CA GLY A 51 -4.71 14.87 0.58
C GLY A 51 -3.97 14.29 1.77
N LEU A 52 -4.26 13.02 2.06
CA LEU A 52 -3.53 12.20 3.02
C LEU A 52 -2.63 11.25 2.24
N GLU A 53 -1.38 11.13 2.66
CA GLU A 53 -0.42 10.21 2.06
C GLU A 53 0.24 9.37 3.14
N ILE A 54 0.51 8.11 2.81
CA ILE A 54 1.37 7.24 3.61
C ILE A 54 2.45 6.62 2.74
N GLU A 55 3.57 6.29 3.37
CA GLU A 55 4.67 5.54 2.80
C GLU A 55 4.97 4.38 3.74
N ILE A 56 5.14 3.18 3.17
CA ILE A 56 5.77 2.07 3.87
C ILE A 56 6.98 1.59 3.08
N GLU A 57 7.99 1.12 3.81
CA GLU A 57 9.05 0.30 3.26
C GLU A 57 8.94 -1.09 3.87
N ARG A 58 8.95 -2.11 3.01
CA ARG A 58 8.95 -3.51 3.44
C ARG A 58 10.19 -4.20 2.92
N ILE A 59 10.98 -4.73 3.84
CA ILE A 59 12.13 -5.58 3.55
C ILE A 59 11.66 -7.02 3.69
N PHE A 60 11.94 -7.85 2.71
CA PHE A 60 11.60 -9.26 2.72
C PHE A 60 12.78 -10.06 3.26
N ASP A 61 12.58 -10.75 4.37
CA ASP A 61 13.55 -11.73 4.86
C ASP A 61 13.48 -12.96 3.95
N ARG A 62 14.61 -13.30 3.32
CA ARG A 62 14.70 -14.40 2.34
C ARG A 62 15.60 -15.56 2.79
N GLY A 63 16.16 -15.48 4.00
CA GLY A 63 17.13 -16.44 4.53
C GLY A 63 18.57 -16.11 4.15
#